data_AF-A0A534C0U5-F1
#
_entry.id   AF-A0A534C0U5-F1
#
_cell.length_a   1.000
_cell.length_b   1.000
_cell.length_c   1.000
_cell.angle_alpha   90.00
_cell.angle_beta   90.00
_cell.angle_gamma   90.00
#
_symmetry.space_group_name_H-M   'P 1'
#
loop_
_entity.id
_entity.type
_entity.pdbx_description
1 polymer ?
#
loop_
_entity_poly.entity_id
_entity_poly.type
_entity_poly.pdbx_seq_one_letter_code
_entity_poly.pdbx_strand_id
1 'polypeptide(L)'
;MTRIEADIKADIRAVVDHGEASTLMEPLMIPEGSPHRGELTDLVIELASRSAGFRRSLPEGVRTALADLVRAMNCYYSNLIEGHDTHPVDIERALKNDYSNDPRKRNLQLEAKAHIAVQKWIDAGGVAGRTVSQDAVREIHRRFCEGLPEDLLWVENSNAGERLRAVPGELRDRDVRVGQHVAISPGAVPRFLASYENVYRRLKKADTILSSAAAHHRLLWIHPFLDGNGRVARL
;
A
#
# COMPACT_ATOMS: atom_id res chain seq x y z
N MET A 1 30.00 -44.23 12.29
CA MET A 1 29.09 -43.43 11.43
C MET A 1 28.14 -42.66 12.34
N THR A 2 28.58 -41.50 12.80
CA THR A 2 27.83 -40.63 13.71
C THR A 2 26.98 -39.70 12.85
N ARG A 3 25.66 -39.80 12.97
CA ARG A 3 24.71 -38.91 12.30
C ARG A 3 24.93 -37.49 12.81
N ILE A 4 25.28 -36.58 11.92
CA ILE A 4 25.21 -35.13 12.16
C ILE A 4 23.74 -34.77 12.02
N GLU A 5 23.04 -34.61 13.14
CA GLU A 5 21.75 -33.92 13.15
C GLU A 5 22.03 -32.46 12.83
N ALA A 6 21.53 -32.01 11.67
CA ALA A 6 21.55 -30.61 11.30
C ALA A 6 20.64 -29.85 12.26
N ASP A 7 21.25 -29.05 13.13
CA ASP A 7 20.56 -28.13 14.03
C ASP A 7 19.97 -26.98 13.20
N ILE A 8 18.81 -27.21 12.59
CA ILE A 8 17.97 -26.17 11.97
C ILE A 8 16.92 -25.77 13.00
N LYS A 9 17.37 -25.24 14.14
CA LYS A 9 16.54 -24.29 14.88
C LYS A 9 16.70 -22.95 14.19
N ALA A 10 15.72 -22.59 13.36
CA ALA A 10 15.51 -21.19 13.05
C ALA A 10 15.38 -20.47 14.41
N ASP A 11 16.36 -19.63 14.75
CA ASP A 11 16.26 -18.73 15.88
C ASP A 11 15.02 -17.88 15.66
N ILE A 12 13.90 -18.24 16.33
CA ILE A 12 12.74 -17.37 16.47
C ILE A 12 13.19 -16.25 17.40
N ARG A 13 13.94 -15.29 16.86
CA ARG A 13 14.16 -14.03 17.55
C ARG A 13 12.79 -13.39 17.71
N ALA A 14 12.37 -13.21 18.97
CA ALA A 14 11.14 -12.50 19.26
C ALA A 14 11.18 -11.13 18.57
N VAL A 15 10.12 -10.80 17.84
CA VAL A 15 9.99 -9.49 17.18
C VAL A 15 10.01 -8.42 18.27
N VAL A 16 10.94 -7.47 18.15
CA VAL A 16 11.19 -6.48 19.20
C VAL A 16 10.00 -5.53 19.33
N ASP A 17 9.56 -5.32 20.57
CA ASP A 17 8.49 -4.39 20.94
C ASP A 17 8.99 -3.45 22.04
N HIS A 18 9.00 -2.15 21.79
CA HIS A 18 9.44 -1.14 22.77
C HIS A 18 8.30 -0.61 23.66
N GLY A 19 7.09 -1.17 23.54
CA GLY A 19 5.94 -0.77 24.36
C GLY A 19 5.34 0.58 23.98
N GLU A 20 5.55 1.05 22.74
CA GLU A 20 4.94 2.28 22.22
C GLU A 20 3.41 2.29 22.38
N ALA A 21 2.88 3.33 23.01
CA ALA A 21 1.43 3.51 23.12
C ALA A 21 0.82 3.87 21.76
N SER A 22 -0.33 3.28 21.42
CA SER A 22 -1.03 3.58 20.16
C SER A 22 -1.49 5.04 20.05
N THR A 23 -1.52 5.79 21.16
CA THR A 23 -1.79 7.24 21.17
C THR A 23 -0.70 8.04 20.45
N LEU A 24 0.48 7.48 20.18
CA LEU A 24 1.54 8.16 19.42
C LEU A 24 1.15 8.49 17.97
N MET A 25 0.19 7.77 17.38
CA MET A 25 -0.32 8.10 16.04
C MET A 25 -1.51 9.05 16.05
N GLU A 26 -1.93 9.54 17.22
CA GLU A 26 -3.02 10.51 17.31
C GLU A 26 -2.55 11.93 16.93
N PRO A 27 -3.46 12.80 16.44
CA PRO A 27 -4.85 12.49 16.08
C PRO A 27 -4.94 11.65 14.79
N LEU A 28 -5.86 10.68 14.78
CA LEU A 28 -6.14 9.83 13.61
C LEU A 28 -7.13 10.47 12.65
N MET A 29 -7.93 11.43 13.09
CA MET A 29 -8.91 12.13 12.27
C MET A 29 -8.86 13.62 12.57
N ILE A 30 -9.42 14.40 11.65
CA ILE A 30 -9.72 15.81 11.92
C ILE A 30 -10.76 15.85 13.05
N PRO A 31 -10.47 16.52 14.18
CA PRO A 31 -11.40 16.58 15.31
C PRO A 31 -12.75 17.18 14.93
N GLU A 32 -13.82 16.82 15.63
CA GLU A 32 -15.17 17.34 15.40
C GLU A 32 -15.23 18.86 15.61
N GLY A 33 -14.55 19.36 16.64
CA GLY A 33 -14.46 20.80 16.93
C GLY A 33 -13.45 21.59 16.08
N SER A 34 -12.91 21.02 15.01
CA SER A 34 -11.98 21.78 14.14
C SER A 34 -12.72 22.92 13.41
N PRO A 35 -12.22 24.17 13.45
CA PRO A 35 -12.86 25.28 12.75
C PRO A 35 -12.88 25.08 11.22
N HIS A 36 -11.97 24.25 10.68
CA HIS A 36 -11.88 23.95 9.25
C HIS A 36 -12.87 22.87 8.78
N ARG A 37 -13.59 22.20 9.71
CA ARG A 37 -14.43 21.06 9.36
C ARG A 37 -15.59 21.42 8.42
N GLY A 38 -16.17 22.62 8.57
CA GLY A 38 -17.22 23.12 7.69
C GLY A 38 -16.75 23.20 6.23
N GLU A 39 -15.68 23.96 5.99
CA GLU A 39 -15.09 24.13 4.65
C GLU A 39 -14.68 22.78 4.02
N LEU A 40 -14.08 21.89 4.81
CA LEU A 40 -13.69 20.57 4.33
C LEU A 40 -14.91 19.69 3.98
N THR A 41 -16.00 19.82 4.72
CA THR A 41 -17.25 19.09 4.42
C THR A 41 -17.86 19.57 3.11
N ASP A 42 -17.83 20.88 2.85
CA ASP A 42 -18.29 21.44 1.57
C ASP A 42 -17.46 20.92 0.40
N LEU A 43 -16.14 20.85 0.55
CA LEU A 43 -15.24 20.25 -0.46
C LEU A 43 -15.55 18.76 -0.71
N VAL A 44 -15.89 17.99 0.33
CA VAL A 44 -16.31 16.58 0.19
C VAL A 44 -17.61 16.48 -0.63
N ILE A 45 -18.59 17.34 -0.36
CA ILE A 45 -19.86 17.38 -1.09
C ILE A 45 -19.61 17.77 -2.56
N GLU A 46 -18.77 18.77 -2.81
CA GLU A 46 -18.40 19.20 -4.15
C GLU A 46 -17.71 18.08 -4.92
N LEU A 47 -16.72 17.41 -4.31
CA LEU A 47 -16.01 16.28 -4.92
C LEU A 47 -16.97 15.15 -5.29
N ALA A 48 -17.85 14.74 -4.36
CA ALA A 48 -18.83 13.69 -4.62
C ALA A 48 -19.80 14.07 -5.75
N SER A 49 -20.25 15.34 -5.77
CA SER A 49 -21.18 15.85 -6.78
C SER A 49 -20.54 15.91 -8.17
N ARG A 50 -19.30 16.42 -8.28
CA ARG A 50 -18.54 16.47 -9.53
C ARG A 50 -18.22 15.08 -10.05
N SER A 51 -17.81 14.16 -9.17
CA SER A 51 -17.55 12.76 -9.53
C SER A 51 -18.81 12.06 -10.08
N ALA A 52 -19.96 12.21 -9.41
CA ALA A 52 -21.23 11.67 -9.89
C ALA A 52 -21.68 12.32 -11.22
N GLY A 53 -21.50 13.64 -11.36
CA GLY A 53 -21.76 14.36 -12.60
C GLY A 53 -20.92 13.86 -13.77
N PHE A 54 -19.61 13.71 -13.56
CA PHE A 54 -18.66 13.20 -14.54
C PHE A 54 -18.99 11.76 -14.97
N ARG A 55 -19.30 10.88 -14.02
CA ARG A 55 -19.73 9.52 -14.35
C ARG A 55 -20.97 9.52 -15.23
N ARG A 56 -21.98 10.35 -14.91
CA ARG A 56 -23.24 10.44 -15.67
C ARG A 56 -23.07 11.03 -17.07
N SER A 57 -22.11 11.92 -17.29
CA SER A 57 -21.90 12.56 -18.60
C SER A 57 -21.23 11.64 -19.64
N LEU A 58 -20.64 10.53 -19.22
CA LEU A 58 -19.95 9.58 -20.11
C LEU A 58 -20.87 8.45 -20.59
N PRO A 59 -20.85 8.09 -21.88
CA PRO A 59 -21.45 6.86 -22.39
C PRO A 59 -20.81 5.61 -21.76
N GLU A 60 -21.59 4.53 -21.59
CA GLU A 60 -21.12 3.32 -20.88
C GLU A 60 -19.85 2.71 -21.49
N GLY A 61 -19.77 2.62 -22.83
CA GLY A 61 -18.59 2.09 -23.52
C GLY A 61 -17.32 2.94 -23.33
N VAL A 62 -17.47 4.23 -23.04
CA VAL A 62 -16.32 5.14 -22.77
C VAL A 62 -15.84 5.01 -21.33
N ARG A 63 -16.75 4.75 -20.38
CA ARG A 63 -16.41 4.65 -18.95
C ARG A 63 -15.38 3.56 -18.67
N THR A 64 -15.59 2.37 -19.23
CA THR A 64 -14.68 1.23 -19.01
C THR A 64 -13.31 1.51 -19.62
N ALA A 65 -13.26 1.97 -20.88
CA ALA A 65 -12.01 2.29 -21.55
C ALA A 65 -11.23 3.40 -20.83
N LEU A 66 -11.92 4.44 -20.35
CA LEU A 66 -11.30 5.51 -19.57
C LEU A 66 -10.78 5.00 -18.22
N ALA A 67 -11.54 4.16 -17.52
CA ALA A 67 -11.10 3.57 -16.26
C ALA A 67 -9.84 2.72 -16.45
N ASP A 68 -9.75 1.94 -17.54
CA ASP A 68 -8.55 1.16 -17.85
C ASP A 68 -7.33 2.05 -18.14
N LEU A 69 -7.49 3.13 -18.90
CA LEU A 69 -6.44 4.10 -19.15
C LEU A 69 -5.95 4.78 -17.85
N VAL A 70 -6.90 5.21 -17.00
CA VAL A 70 -6.58 5.86 -15.72
C VAL A 70 -5.86 4.91 -14.77
N ARG A 71 -6.18 3.60 -14.76
CA ARG A 71 -5.41 2.61 -13.98
C ARG A 71 -3.96 2.54 -14.43
N ALA A 72 -3.70 2.52 -15.74
CA ALA A 72 -2.34 2.52 -16.26
C ALA A 72 -1.58 3.79 -15.86
N MET A 73 -2.23 4.96 -15.92
CA MET A 73 -1.66 6.22 -15.45
C MET A 73 -1.40 6.26 -13.94
N ASN A 74 -2.35 5.77 -13.13
CA ASN A 74 -2.18 5.69 -11.68
C ASN A 74 -1.02 4.76 -11.30
N CYS A 75 -0.90 3.63 -11.99
CA CYS A 75 0.23 2.72 -11.85
C CYS A 75 1.55 3.42 -12.19
N TYR A 76 1.61 4.15 -13.31
CA TYR A 76 2.80 4.91 -13.72
C TYR A 76 3.25 5.87 -12.63
N TYR A 77 2.37 6.74 -12.14
CA TYR A 77 2.74 7.71 -11.11
C TYR A 77 3.04 7.05 -9.76
N SER A 78 2.30 5.99 -9.40
CA SER A 78 2.55 5.23 -8.17
C SER A 78 3.96 4.64 -8.17
N ASN A 79 4.40 4.04 -9.27
CA ASN A 79 5.74 3.45 -9.36
C ASN A 79 6.83 4.52 -9.52
N LEU A 80 6.54 5.60 -10.24
CA LEU A 80 7.48 6.71 -10.42
C LEU A 80 7.85 7.38 -9.08
N ILE A 81 6.91 7.50 -8.15
CA ILE A 81 7.18 8.04 -6.79
C ILE A 81 8.21 7.18 -6.05
N GLU A 82 8.24 5.87 -6.30
CA GLU A 82 9.21 4.94 -5.72
C GLU A 82 10.53 4.88 -6.52
N GLY A 83 10.70 5.73 -7.54
CA GLY A 83 11.88 5.77 -8.40
C GLY A 83 11.87 4.76 -9.57
N HIS A 84 10.74 4.08 -9.79
CA HIS A 84 10.58 3.08 -10.84
C HIS A 84 9.94 3.69 -12.10
N ASP A 85 10.78 4.24 -12.96
CA ASP A 85 10.35 4.87 -14.22
C ASP A 85 10.08 3.81 -15.31
N THR A 86 8.80 3.46 -15.48
CA THR A 86 8.34 2.61 -16.58
C THR A 86 7.55 3.46 -17.56
N HIS A 87 8.05 3.66 -18.78
CA HIS A 87 7.34 4.47 -19.76
C HIS A 87 5.91 3.92 -19.99
N PRO A 88 4.86 4.75 -20.10
CA PRO A 88 3.48 4.27 -20.24
C PRO A 88 3.26 3.26 -21.38
N VAL A 89 3.99 3.43 -22.50
CA VAL A 89 3.98 2.46 -23.62
C VAL A 89 4.43 1.06 -23.19
N ASP A 90 5.41 0.97 -22.29
CA ASP A 90 5.94 -0.30 -21.80
C ASP A 90 4.99 -0.96 -20.80
N ILE A 91 4.21 -0.17 -20.06
CA ILE A 91 3.08 -0.66 -19.24
C ILE A 91 2.01 -1.30 -20.14
N GLU A 92 1.61 -0.61 -21.21
CA GLU A 92 0.64 -1.14 -22.19
C GLU A 92 1.12 -2.43 -22.86
N ARG A 93 2.42 -2.53 -23.19
CA ARG A 93 3.03 -3.77 -23.69
C ARG A 93 3.00 -4.87 -22.65
N ALA A 94 3.34 -4.57 -21.39
CA ALA A 94 3.29 -5.53 -20.28
C ALA A 94 1.88 -6.10 -20.07
N LEU A 95 0.84 -5.28 -20.18
CA LEU A 95 -0.57 -5.71 -20.10
C LEU A 95 -0.94 -6.71 -21.21
N LYS A 96 -0.24 -6.68 -22.34
CA LYS A 96 -0.40 -7.61 -23.47
C LYS A 96 0.58 -8.80 -23.42
N ASN A 97 1.32 -8.97 -22.33
CA ASN A 97 2.39 -9.95 -22.17
C ASN A 97 3.54 -9.77 -23.19
N ASP A 98 3.74 -8.55 -23.69
CA ASP A 98 4.88 -8.17 -24.52
C ASP A 98 5.94 -7.51 -23.63
N TYR A 99 7.02 -8.25 -23.37
CA TYR A 99 8.07 -7.84 -22.43
C TYR A 99 9.38 -7.51 -23.15
N SER A 100 10.12 -6.57 -22.56
CA SER A 100 11.48 -6.24 -22.97
C SER A 100 12.43 -7.43 -22.75
N ASN A 101 13.41 -7.57 -23.66
CA ASN A 101 14.53 -8.48 -23.47
C ASN A 101 15.53 -7.97 -22.41
N ASP A 102 15.54 -6.66 -22.14
CA ASP A 102 16.30 -6.07 -21.05
C ASP A 102 15.68 -6.50 -19.69
N PRO A 103 16.42 -7.24 -18.83
CA PRO A 103 15.91 -7.71 -17.55
C PRO A 103 15.41 -6.62 -16.62
N ARG A 104 16.08 -5.46 -16.58
CA ARG A 104 15.67 -4.36 -15.68
C ARG A 104 14.33 -3.79 -16.13
N LYS A 105 14.19 -3.50 -17.42
CA LYS A 105 12.92 -3.01 -18.00
C LYS A 105 11.81 -4.03 -17.83
N ARG A 106 12.09 -5.31 -18.06
CA ARG A 106 11.12 -6.40 -17.85
C ARG A 106 10.64 -6.48 -16.40
N ASN A 107 11.54 -6.33 -15.43
CA ASN A 107 11.16 -6.36 -14.02
C ASN A 107 10.20 -5.22 -13.67
N LEU A 108 10.46 -4.02 -14.18
CA LEU A 108 9.56 -2.86 -14.00
C LEU A 108 8.21 -3.06 -14.72
N GLN A 109 8.20 -3.69 -15.91
CA GLN A 109 6.97 -4.09 -16.59
C GLN A 109 6.14 -5.09 -15.78
N LEU A 110 6.78 -6.07 -15.14
CA LEU A 110 6.13 -7.05 -14.27
C LEU A 110 5.55 -6.38 -13.01
N GLU A 111 6.29 -5.46 -12.40
CA GLU A 111 5.79 -4.65 -11.29
C GLU A 111 4.55 -3.84 -11.66
N ALA A 112 4.58 -3.13 -12.81
CA ALA A 112 3.44 -2.35 -13.28
C ALA A 112 2.21 -3.26 -13.50
N LYS A 113 2.41 -4.43 -14.10
CA LYS A 113 1.36 -5.42 -14.29
C LYS A 113 0.80 -5.93 -12.95
N ALA A 114 1.65 -6.19 -11.95
CA ALA A 114 1.24 -6.60 -10.61
C ALA A 114 0.39 -5.53 -9.93
N HIS A 115 0.82 -4.27 -9.95
CA HIS A 115 0.07 -3.14 -9.40
C HIS A 115 -1.32 -3.01 -10.03
N ILE A 116 -1.41 -3.04 -11.37
CA ILE A 116 -2.70 -2.96 -12.10
C ILE A 116 -3.60 -4.15 -11.76
N ALA A 117 -3.03 -5.35 -11.60
CA ALA A 117 -3.80 -6.53 -11.22
C ALA A 117 -4.42 -6.39 -9.82
N VAL A 118 -3.67 -5.86 -8.85
CA VAL A 118 -4.20 -5.59 -7.50
C VAL A 118 -5.28 -4.52 -7.54
N GLN A 119 -5.06 -3.42 -8.26
CA GLN A 119 -6.06 -2.36 -8.38
C GLN A 119 -7.37 -2.87 -9.01
N LYS A 120 -7.29 -3.69 -10.07
CA LYS A 120 -8.48 -4.32 -10.68
C LYS A 120 -9.22 -5.22 -9.70
N TRP A 121 -8.49 -5.97 -8.87
CA TRP A 121 -9.09 -6.80 -7.83
C TRP A 121 -9.79 -5.98 -6.73
N ILE A 122 -9.21 -4.85 -6.32
CA ILE A 122 -9.84 -3.90 -5.39
C ILE A 122 -11.12 -3.31 -6.00
N ASP A 123 -11.05 -2.82 -7.23
CA ASP A 123 -12.19 -2.26 -7.97
C ASP A 123 -13.33 -3.25 -8.14
N ALA A 124 -13.01 -4.54 -8.28
CA ALA A 124 -13.96 -5.65 -8.37
C ALA A 124 -14.55 -6.07 -7.00
N GLY A 125 -14.25 -5.34 -5.93
CA GLY A 125 -14.79 -5.57 -4.59
C GLY A 125 -13.94 -6.50 -3.71
N GLY A 126 -12.69 -6.78 -4.07
CA GLY A 126 -11.81 -7.69 -3.33
C GLY A 126 -11.62 -7.36 -1.85
N VAL A 127 -11.77 -6.07 -1.48
CA VAL A 127 -11.68 -5.57 -0.10
C VAL A 127 -12.95 -4.84 0.35
N ALA A 128 -14.08 -5.01 -0.34
CA ALA A 128 -15.32 -4.32 -0.02
C ALA A 128 -15.74 -4.55 1.44
N GLY A 129 -16.03 -3.46 2.17
CA GLY A 129 -16.42 -3.50 3.58
C GLY A 129 -15.27 -3.74 4.57
N ARG A 130 -14.04 -3.96 4.09
CA ARG A 130 -12.87 -4.28 4.94
C ARG A 130 -11.59 -3.56 4.53
N THR A 131 -11.63 -2.56 3.64
CA THR A 131 -10.45 -1.88 3.04
C THR A 131 -9.37 -1.47 4.05
N VAL A 132 -9.78 -1.00 5.23
CA VAL A 132 -8.87 -0.52 6.29
C VAL A 132 -8.54 -1.56 7.34
N SER A 133 -8.98 -2.81 7.15
CA SER A 133 -8.67 -3.90 8.07
C SER A 133 -7.23 -4.34 7.93
N GLN A 134 -6.65 -4.84 9.03
CA GLN A 134 -5.31 -5.42 9.01
C GLN A 134 -5.20 -6.53 7.96
N ASP A 135 -6.21 -7.38 7.84
CA ASP A 135 -6.23 -8.47 6.86
C ASP A 135 -6.31 -7.96 5.41
N ALA A 136 -7.06 -6.88 5.15
CA ALA A 136 -7.09 -6.27 3.82
C ALA A 136 -5.75 -5.65 3.44
N VAL A 137 -5.13 -4.91 4.36
CA VAL A 137 -3.82 -4.28 4.14
C VAL A 137 -2.75 -5.34 3.85
N ARG A 138 -2.73 -6.43 4.62
CA ARG A 138 -1.83 -7.58 4.38
C ARG A 138 -2.13 -8.28 3.05
N GLU A 139 -3.40 -8.46 2.69
CA GLU A 139 -3.79 -9.10 1.43
C GLU A 139 -3.42 -8.26 0.20
N ILE A 140 -3.59 -6.93 0.26
CA ILE A 140 -3.15 -6.00 -0.79
C ILE A 140 -1.64 -6.13 -0.99
N HIS A 141 -0.87 -6.07 0.11
CA HIS A 141 0.58 -6.24 0.07
C HIS A 141 0.98 -7.62 -0.47
N ARG A 142 0.34 -8.70 -0.01
CA ARG A 142 0.61 -10.07 -0.44
C ARG A 142 0.42 -10.22 -1.96
N ARG A 143 -0.74 -9.83 -2.48
CA ARG A 143 -1.05 -9.92 -3.92
C ARG A 143 -0.11 -9.09 -4.76
N PHE A 144 0.28 -7.92 -4.27
CA PHE A 144 1.23 -7.07 -4.97
C PHE A 144 2.60 -7.75 -5.04
N CYS A 145 3.16 -8.16 -3.90
CA CYS A 145 4.49 -8.77 -3.82
C CYS A 145 4.58 -10.16 -4.47
N GLU A 146 3.52 -10.97 -4.45
CA GLU A 146 3.46 -12.25 -5.19
C GLU A 146 3.54 -12.06 -6.71
N GLY A 147 3.15 -10.89 -7.22
CA GLY A 147 3.27 -10.53 -8.63
C GLY A 147 4.63 -9.95 -9.01
N LEU A 148 5.53 -9.69 -8.04
CA LEU A 148 6.83 -9.09 -8.31
C LEU A 148 7.87 -10.14 -8.73
N PRO A 149 8.82 -9.76 -9.62
CA PRO A 149 10.02 -10.56 -9.84
C PRO A 149 10.87 -10.61 -8.57
N GLU A 150 11.59 -11.72 -8.36
CA GLU A 150 12.37 -11.97 -7.14
C GLU A 150 13.35 -10.82 -6.83
N ASP A 151 13.98 -10.22 -7.84
CA ASP A 151 14.92 -9.11 -7.67
C ASP A 151 14.30 -7.88 -6.98
N LEU A 152 12.99 -7.67 -7.13
CA LEU A 152 12.26 -6.55 -6.52
C LEU A 152 11.70 -6.86 -5.12
N LEU A 153 11.93 -8.08 -4.60
CA LEU A 153 11.59 -8.44 -3.23
C LEU A 153 12.75 -8.23 -2.24
N TRP A 154 13.91 -7.75 -2.70
CA TRP A 154 15.08 -7.53 -1.86
C TRP A 154 15.32 -6.05 -1.60
N VAL A 155 15.39 -5.68 -0.33
CA VAL A 155 15.67 -4.31 0.15
C VAL A 155 17.08 -4.25 0.70
N GLU A 156 17.83 -3.20 0.34
CA GLU A 156 19.17 -2.98 0.85
C GLU A 156 19.12 -2.17 2.16
N ASN A 157 19.64 -2.75 3.24
CA ASN A 157 19.80 -2.02 4.49
C ASN A 157 21.05 -1.14 4.41
N SER A 158 20.83 0.17 4.28
CA SER A 158 21.87 1.20 4.12
C SER A 158 22.91 1.23 5.24
N ASN A 159 22.62 0.68 6.42
CA ASN A 159 23.54 0.71 7.56
C ASN A 159 24.39 -0.57 7.72
N ALA A 160 23.94 -1.70 7.19
CA ALA A 160 24.53 -3.01 7.48
C ALA A 160 25.06 -3.74 6.22
N GLY A 161 24.70 -3.28 5.02
CA GLY A 161 24.96 -4.02 3.78
C GLY A 161 24.18 -5.35 3.69
N GLU A 162 23.32 -5.64 4.67
CA GLU A 162 22.42 -6.79 4.69
C GLU A 162 21.29 -6.55 3.68
N ARG A 163 21.05 -7.55 2.82
CA ARG A 163 19.84 -7.58 1.98
C ARG A 163 18.75 -8.30 2.74
N LEU A 164 17.64 -7.60 2.96
CA LEU A 164 16.47 -8.12 3.64
C LEU A 164 15.38 -8.42 2.60
N ARG A 165 14.78 -9.60 2.69
CA ARG A 165 13.71 -10.00 1.77
C ARG A 165 12.36 -9.55 2.32
N ALA A 166 11.61 -8.78 1.53
CA ALA A 166 10.22 -8.48 1.79
C ALA A 166 9.40 -9.76 1.56
N VAL A 167 8.68 -10.21 2.60
CA VAL A 167 7.84 -11.39 2.51
C VAL A 167 6.40 -10.94 2.21
N PRO A 168 5.76 -11.44 1.13
CA PRO A 168 4.40 -11.04 0.75
C PRO A 168 3.41 -11.19 1.91
N GLY A 169 2.72 -10.08 2.25
CA GLY A 169 1.69 -10.03 3.29
C GLY A 169 2.19 -10.08 4.75
N GLU A 170 3.49 -10.25 4.99
CA GLU A 170 4.03 -10.31 6.34
C GLU A 170 4.43 -8.94 6.86
N LEU A 171 4.09 -8.68 8.13
CA LEU A 171 4.54 -7.48 8.82
C LEU A 171 6.05 -7.55 9.01
N ARG A 172 6.74 -6.40 8.96
CA ARG A 172 8.18 -6.35 9.18
C ARG A 172 8.56 -6.84 10.57
N ASP A 173 9.69 -7.52 10.65
CA ASP A 173 10.31 -8.00 11.88
C ASP A 173 11.54 -7.16 12.29
N ARG A 174 11.88 -6.14 11.50
CA ARG A 174 12.98 -5.21 11.72
C ARG A 174 12.49 -3.78 11.90
N ASP A 175 13.29 -2.98 12.59
CA ASP A 175 13.14 -1.52 12.60
C ASP A 175 13.46 -0.93 11.22
N VAL A 176 12.74 0.13 10.86
CA VAL A 176 12.90 0.82 9.58
C VAL A 176 12.90 2.33 9.79
N ARG A 177 13.67 3.03 8.95
CA ARG A 177 13.73 4.48 8.89
C ARG A 177 13.43 4.94 7.47
N VAL A 178 12.51 5.90 7.33
CA VAL A 178 12.05 6.45 6.05
C VAL A 178 12.34 7.94 6.05
N GLY A 179 13.40 8.34 5.37
CA GLY A 179 13.92 9.71 5.48
C GLY A 179 14.25 10.06 6.93
N GLN A 180 13.51 11.02 7.51
CA GLN A 180 13.66 11.41 8.92
C GLN A 180 12.71 10.66 9.87
N HIS A 181 11.74 9.93 9.34
CA HIS A 181 10.77 9.18 10.15
C HIS A 181 11.39 7.87 10.62
N VAL A 182 11.44 7.65 11.93
CA VAL A 182 11.75 6.36 12.55
C VAL A 182 10.43 5.71 12.89
N ALA A 183 10.12 4.59 12.23
CA ALA A 183 8.87 3.88 12.47
C ALA A 183 8.86 3.26 13.87
N ILE A 184 7.67 2.95 14.37
CA ILE A 184 7.48 2.19 15.62
C ILE A 184 8.22 0.84 15.58
N SER A 185 8.49 0.26 16.74
CA SER A 185 9.08 -1.08 16.81
C SER A 185 8.23 -2.11 16.05
N PRO A 186 8.84 -3.13 15.41
CA PRO A 186 8.10 -4.09 14.58
C PRO A 186 7.03 -4.85 15.38
N GLY A 187 7.28 -5.16 16.65
CA GLY A 187 6.32 -5.81 17.55
C GLY A 187 5.10 -4.94 17.87
N ALA A 188 5.21 -3.63 17.68
CA ALA A 188 4.11 -2.69 17.84
C ALA A 188 3.13 -2.66 16.66
N VAL A 189 3.57 -3.05 15.46
CA VAL A 189 2.77 -2.90 14.24
C VAL A 189 1.35 -3.48 14.36
N PRO A 190 1.14 -4.71 14.89
CA PRO A 190 -0.21 -5.27 15.03
C PRO A 190 -1.15 -4.41 15.87
N ARG A 191 -0.71 -3.88 17.04
CA ARG A 191 -1.59 -3.07 17.90
C ARG A 191 -1.91 -1.70 17.30
N PHE A 192 -0.98 -1.14 16.52
CA PHE A 192 -1.20 0.12 15.80
C PHE A 192 -2.16 -0.08 14.63
N LEU A 193 -2.03 -1.17 13.86
CA LEU A 193 -2.98 -1.51 12.79
C LEU A 193 -4.39 -1.80 13.34
N ALA A 194 -4.50 -2.49 14.47
CA ALA A 194 -5.79 -2.71 15.13
C ALA A 194 -6.44 -1.37 15.55
N SER A 195 -5.66 -0.44 16.07
CA SER A 195 -6.14 0.91 16.43
C SER A 195 -6.54 1.74 15.20
N TYR A 196 -5.75 1.65 14.12
CA TYR A 196 -6.07 2.23 12.81
C TYR A 196 -7.41 1.70 12.27
N GLU A 197 -7.57 0.37 12.21
CA GLU A 197 -8.79 -0.28 11.74
C GLU A 197 -10.00 0.13 12.58
N ASN A 198 -9.87 0.13 13.91
CA ASN A 198 -10.95 0.48 14.83
C ASN A 198 -11.52 1.88 14.58
N VAL A 199 -10.68 2.83 14.18
CA VAL A 199 -11.11 4.19 13.85
C VAL A 199 -11.74 4.23 12.46
N TYR A 200 -11.02 3.82 11.42
CA TYR A 200 -11.45 4.06 10.04
C TYR A 200 -12.58 3.13 9.57
N ARG A 201 -12.75 1.94 10.16
CA ARG A 201 -13.83 1.00 9.79
C ARG A 201 -15.23 1.53 10.11
N ARG A 202 -15.33 2.45 11.08
CA ARG A 202 -16.62 2.95 11.60
C ARG A 202 -17.16 4.15 10.80
N LEU A 203 -16.38 4.68 9.87
CA LEU A 203 -16.72 5.91 9.16
C LEU A 203 -17.91 5.75 8.23
N LYS A 204 -18.70 6.82 8.13
CA LYS A 204 -19.76 6.95 7.13
C LYS A 204 -19.18 7.61 5.88
N LYS A 205 -19.93 7.58 4.77
CA LYS A 205 -19.46 7.96 3.42
C LYS A 205 -18.71 9.30 3.37
N ALA A 206 -19.24 10.36 3.99
CA ALA A 206 -18.61 11.67 3.98
C ALA A 206 -17.29 11.67 4.78
N ASP A 207 -17.31 11.14 6.00
CA ASP A 207 -16.11 11.02 6.83
C ASP A 207 -15.05 10.12 6.21
N THR A 208 -15.45 9.10 5.44
CA THR A 208 -14.50 8.25 4.69
C THR A 208 -13.72 9.08 3.66
N ILE A 209 -14.39 9.92 2.87
CA ILE A 209 -13.72 10.79 1.90
C ILE A 209 -12.79 11.77 2.63
N LEU A 210 -13.32 12.45 3.65
CA LEU A 210 -12.57 13.41 4.46
C LEU A 210 -11.32 12.77 5.10
N SER A 211 -11.47 11.56 5.64
CA SER A 211 -10.42 10.87 6.38
C SER A 211 -9.49 10.06 5.49
N SER A 212 -9.70 10.01 4.16
CA SER A 212 -8.85 9.22 3.25
C SER A 212 -7.39 9.68 3.30
N ALA A 213 -7.14 10.99 3.36
CA ALA A 213 -5.79 11.54 3.49
C ALA A 213 -5.15 11.19 4.85
N ALA A 214 -5.92 11.24 5.93
CA ALA A 214 -5.44 10.86 7.26
C ALA A 214 -5.13 9.36 7.33
N ALA A 215 -6.01 8.51 6.77
CA ALA A 215 -5.80 7.07 6.68
C ALA A 215 -4.53 6.73 5.92
N HIS A 216 -4.35 7.34 4.74
CA HIS A 216 -3.14 7.20 3.93
C HIS A 216 -1.88 7.56 4.71
N HIS A 217 -1.86 8.76 5.32
CA HIS A 217 -0.73 9.22 6.13
C HIS A 217 -0.43 8.29 7.31
N ARG A 218 -1.47 7.86 8.05
CA ARG A 218 -1.30 7.04 9.25
C ARG A 218 -0.83 5.63 8.94
N LEU A 219 -1.26 5.04 7.82
CA LEU A 219 -0.72 3.76 7.38
C LEU A 219 0.78 3.85 7.04
N LEU A 220 1.20 4.91 6.34
CA LEU A 220 2.62 5.16 6.04
C LEU A 220 3.45 5.47 7.28
N TRP A 221 2.87 6.15 8.26
CA TRP A 221 3.50 6.43 9.55
C TRP A 221 3.72 5.14 10.36
N ILE A 222 2.76 4.20 10.37
CA ILE A 222 2.92 2.87 10.97
C ILE A 222 4.03 2.08 10.24
N HIS A 223 4.08 2.21 8.91
CA HIS A 223 5.03 1.55 8.02
C HIS A 223 5.10 0.04 8.24
N PRO A 224 3.98 -0.70 8.03
CA PRO A 224 3.85 -2.09 8.48
C PRO A 224 4.75 -3.11 7.78
N PHE A 225 5.22 -2.82 6.56
CA PHE A 225 5.98 -3.75 5.72
C PHE A 225 7.44 -3.32 5.57
N LEU A 226 8.30 -4.24 5.13
CA LEU A 226 9.70 -3.93 4.83
C LEU A 226 9.84 -3.08 3.56
N ASP A 227 8.99 -3.33 2.55
CA ASP A 227 8.86 -2.53 1.33
C ASP A 227 7.38 -2.50 0.89
N GLY A 228 7.04 -1.67 -0.10
CA GLY A 228 5.72 -1.64 -0.70
C GLY A 228 4.71 -0.76 0.02
N ASN A 229 5.06 -0.18 1.18
CA ASN A 229 4.15 0.64 1.99
C ASN A 229 3.52 1.80 1.21
N GLY A 230 4.31 2.52 0.40
CA GLY A 230 3.84 3.61 -0.46
C GLY A 230 2.73 3.17 -1.42
N ARG A 231 3.00 2.07 -2.14
CA ARG A 231 2.08 1.48 -3.12
C ARG A 231 0.82 0.93 -2.45
N VAL A 232 0.96 0.19 -1.34
CA VAL A 232 -0.17 -0.35 -0.56
C VAL A 232 -1.06 0.75 0.00
N ALA A 233 -0.50 1.88 0.43
CA ALA A 233 -1.30 3.00 0.95
C ALA A 233 -2.04 3.79 -0.14
N ARG A 234 -1.58 3.75 -1.39
CA ARG A 234 -2.25 4.39 -2.55
C ARG A 234 -3.31 3.49 -3.20
N LEU A 235 -3.14 2.17 -3.10
CA LEU A 235 -4.11 1.15 -3.53
C LEU A 235 -5.30 1.07 -2.58
#